data_AF-A0A8H3B551-F1
#
_entry.id   AF-A0A8H3B551-F1
#
_cell.length_a   1.000
_cell.length_b   1.000
_cell.length_c   1.000
_cell.angle_alpha   90.00
_cell.angle_beta   90.00
_cell.angle_gamma   90.00
#
_symmetry.space_group_name_H-M   'P 1'
#
loop_
_entity.id
_entity.type
_entity.pdbx_description
1 polymer ?
#
loop_
_entity_poly.entity_id
_entity_poly.type
_entity_poly.pdbx_seq_one_letter_code
_entity_poly.pdbx_strand_id
1 'polypeptide(L)'
;MMSTTTARFVWSLAPCLNGIRGSPASLQAARFLHTAPPRGNAALTNILGDGPAPAVQVKSAGETGIELADGLILPGACIFLAGRVFLWDVPTPNDRWSNWKLEHFELFDVVVPKPELLLFGTGKSAMLPPPKFREYLGRAGVQIDIMDTRNACSTYNLLAEEGRRVAAALLPIQPRAWERK
;
A
#
# COMPACT_ATOMS: atom_id res chain seq x y z
N MET A 1 -24.93 33.84 49.02
CA MET A 1 -26.30 33.27 49.12
C MET A 1 -26.45 32.27 47.98
N MET A 2 -26.28 30.97 48.27
CA MET A 2 -27.37 29.95 48.30
C MET A 2 -27.91 29.66 46.88
N SER A 3 -28.02 28.45 46.35
CA SER A 3 -27.89 27.09 46.90
C SER A 3 -27.83 26.07 45.74
N THR A 4 -27.12 24.97 45.99
CA THR A 4 -27.31 23.56 45.59
C THR A 4 -28.64 23.19 44.91
N THR A 5 -28.65 22.26 43.94
CA THR A 5 -29.43 20.99 44.00
C THR A 5 -29.11 20.00 42.87
N THR A 6 -28.78 18.80 43.31
CA THR A 6 -28.55 17.51 42.63
C THR A 6 -29.86 16.84 42.19
N ALA A 7 -29.85 16.07 41.10
CA ALA A 7 -30.81 14.98 40.89
C ALA A 7 -30.15 13.77 40.23
N ARG A 8 -29.95 12.73 41.03
CA ARG A 8 -29.68 11.34 40.61
C ARG A 8 -31.01 10.71 40.18
N PHE A 9 -31.01 9.97 39.08
CA PHE A 9 -32.04 8.96 38.81
C PHE A 9 -31.34 7.60 38.65
N VAL A 10 -31.56 6.76 39.65
CA VAL A 10 -31.43 5.29 39.61
C VAL A 10 -32.81 4.76 39.24
N TRP A 11 -32.87 3.59 38.60
CA TRP A 11 -33.91 2.53 38.60
C TRP A 11 -33.55 1.61 37.42
N SER A 12 -33.73 0.30 37.39
CA SER A 12 -34.01 -0.76 38.34
C SER A 12 -33.77 -2.05 37.54
N LEU A 13 -33.23 -3.08 38.17
CA LEU A 13 -32.99 -4.39 37.57
C LEU A 13 -34.27 -5.24 37.42
N ALA A 14 -34.15 -6.26 36.55
CA ALA A 14 -34.70 -7.62 36.64
C ALA A 14 -35.85 -7.99 35.65
N PRO A 15 -36.17 -9.30 35.46
CA PRO A 15 -35.88 -10.06 34.24
C PRO A 15 -37.13 -10.78 33.68
N CYS A 16 -37.02 -11.57 32.60
CA CYS A 16 -37.55 -12.95 32.49
C CYS A 16 -37.58 -13.51 31.06
N LEU A 17 -37.40 -14.82 31.01
CA LEU A 17 -37.19 -15.72 29.88
C LEU A 17 -38.50 -16.23 29.23
N ASN A 18 -38.44 -16.53 27.92
CA ASN A 18 -38.89 -17.75 27.21
C ASN A 18 -38.93 -17.45 25.70
N GLY A 19 -38.20 -18.14 24.80
CA GLY A 19 -38.39 -19.53 24.37
C GLY A 19 -39.49 -19.59 23.30
N ILE A 20 -39.25 -19.84 22.00
CA ILE A 20 -39.13 -21.17 21.39
C ILE A 20 -38.83 -21.08 19.85
N ARG A 21 -37.82 -21.86 19.42
CA ARG A 21 -37.59 -22.64 18.16
C ARG A 21 -37.78 -22.06 16.74
N GLY A 22 -36.67 -22.11 16.00
CA GLY A 22 -36.56 -22.42 14.56
C GLY A 22 -35.11 -22.82 14.23
N SER A 23 -34.90 -23.93 13.51
CA SER A 23 -33.61 -24.58 13.16
C SER A 23 -33.64 -24.86 11.63
N PRO A 24 -32.58 -25.38 10.96
CA PRO A 24 -31.15 -25.04 10.93
C PRO A 24 -30.67 -24.69 9.49
N ALA A 25 -29.56 -23.96 9.32
CA ALA A 25 -28.78 -24.00 8.07
C ALA A 25 -27.33 -23.52 8.25
N SER A 26 -26.43 -24.50 8.23
CA SER A 26 -25.12 -24.51 7.56
C SER A 26 -24.07 -23.40 7.79
N LEU A 27 -22.94 -23.87 8.38
CA LEU A 27 -21.56 -23.75 7.88
C LEU A 27 -20.91 -22.35 7.86
N GLN A 28 -19.94 -22.12 8.74
CA GLN A 28 -18.52 -22.38 8.43
C GLN A 28 -17.60 -22.12 9.63
N ALA A 29 -16.54 -22.91 9.64
CA ALA A 29 -15.60 -23.15 10.73
C ALA A 29 -14.90 -21.91 11.28
N ALA A 30 -14.75 -21.90 12.61
CA ALA A 30 -13.72 -21.16 13.30
C ALA A 30 -12.34 -21.48 12.70
N ARG A 31 -11.58 -20.44 12.33
CA ARG A 31 -10.14 -20.55 12.21
C ARG A 31 -9.50 -19.82 13.38
N PHE A 32 -8.99 -20.67 14.26
CA PHE A 32 -8.17 -20.39 15.42
C PHE A 32 -7.05 -19.41 15.11
N LEU A 33 -6.82 -18.50 16.05
CA LEU A 33 -5.58 -17.76 16.21
C LEU A 33 -4.40 -18.73 16.08
N HIS A 34 -3.52 -18.49 15.11
CA HIS A 34 -2.30 -19.27 14.93
C HIS A 34 -1.34 -18.95 16.07
N THR A 35 -1.34 -19.76 17.12
CA THR A 35 -0.22 -19.87 18.07
C THR A 35 0.81 -20.81 17.45
N ALA A 36 1.97 -20.28 17.05
CA ALA A 36 3.10 -21.11 16.64
C ALA A 36 3.74 -21.80 17.87
N PRO A 37 4.15 -23.08 17.76
CA PRO A 37 4.72 -23.87 18.87
C PRO A 37 6.16 -23.44 19.22
N PRO A 38 6.71 -23.85 20.38
CA PRO A 38 8.00 -23.38 20.85
C PRO A 38 9.16 -23.95 20.02
N ARG A 39 10.15 -23.08 19.78
CA ARG A 39 11.34 -23.34 18.97
C ARG A 39 12.16 -24.52 19.51
N GLY A 40 12.25 -25.58 18.71
CA GLY A 40 13.16 -26.69 18.93
C GLY A 40 14.61 -26.28 18.64
N ASN A 41 15.49 -26.69 19.55
CA ASN A 41 16.93 -26.44 19.55
C ASN A 41 17.59 -27.06 18.29
N ALA A 42 17.88 -26.26 17.26
CA ALA A 42 18.55 -26.72 16.05
C ALA A 42 20.01 -26.24 16.03
N ALA A 43 20.93 -27.16 15.72
CA ALA A 43 22.38 -26.90 15.66
C ALA A 43 22.82 -26.06 14.44
N LEU A 44 21.89 -25.58 13.61
CA LEU A 44 22.15 -24.76 12.42
C LEU A 44 21.10 -23.64 12.32
N THR A 45 21.56 -22.42 12.06
CA THR A 45 20.74 -21.20 11.88
C THR A 45 20.55 -20.92 10.38
N ASN A 46 19.30 -20.81 9.93
CA ASN A 46 19.00 -20.33 8.59
C ASN A 46 19.19 -18.79 8.53
N ILE A 47 20.21 -18.31 7.80
CA ILE A 47 20.51 -16.87 7.65
C ILE A 47 19.56 -16.18 6.66
N LEU A 48 18.85 -16.95 5.83
CA LEU A 48 17.82 -16.50 4.90
C LEU A 48 16.40 -16.74 5.47
N GLY A 49 16.32 -16.97 6.78
CA GLY A 49 15.17 -17.58 7.45
C GLY A 49 13.88 -16.80 7.29
N ASP A 50 12.78 -17.55 7.09
CA ASP A 50 11.36 -17.25 7.42
C ASP A 50 10.98 -15.76 7.47
N GLY A 51 11.46 -14.99 6.50
CA GLY A 51 11.08 -13.61 6.30
C GLY A 51 9.72 -13.55 5.61
N PRO A 52 8.97 -12.45 5.75
CA PRO A 52 7.82 -12.21 4.89
C PRO A 52 8.26 -12.34 3.42
N ALA A 53 7.40 -12.92 2.57
CA ALA A 53 7.69 -13.11 1.15
C ALA A 53 8.31 -11.84 0.53
N PRO A 54 9.32 -11.97 -0.34
CA PRO A 54 10.01 -10.81 -0.90
C PRO A 54 8.98 -9.88 -1.55
N ALA A 55 9.16 -8.57 -1.36
CA ALA A 55 8.33 -7.58 -2.02
C ALA A 55 8.29 -7.86 -3.53
N VAL A 56 7.15 -7.61 -4.18
CA VAL A 56 7.04 -7.79 -5.64
C VAL A 56 8.17 -7.02 -6.32
N GLN A 57 9.03 -7.75 -7.02
CA GLN A 57 10.23 -7.23 -7.67
C GLN A 57 9.95 -6.87 -9.12
N VAL A 58 10.61 -5.80 -9.59
CA VAL A 58 10.58 -5.40 -10.99
C VAL A 58 11.76 -6.01 -11.72
N LYS A 59 11.50 -6.80 -12.76
CA LYS A 59 12.55 -7.40 -13.58
C LYS A 59 13.10 -6.41 -14.60
N SER A 60 12.22 -5.70 -15.31
CA SER A 60 12.64 -4.76 -16.34
C SER A 60 11.63 -3.63 -16.56
N ALA A 61 12.11 -2.49 -17.04
CA ALA A 61 11.27 -1.41 -17.53
C ALA A 61 11.67 -1.09 -18.98
N GLY A 62 10.76 -1.42 -19.90
CA GLY A 62 10.98 -1.36 -21.34
C GLY A 62 9.86 -0.62 -22.08
N GLU A 63 9.86 -0.74 -23.41
CA GLU A 63 8.87 -0.11 -24.28
C GLU A 63 7.47 -0.76 -24.17
N THR A 64 7.43 -2.05 -23.83
CA THR A 64 6.19 -2.79 -23.65
C THR A 64 5.49 -2.48 -22.32
N GLY A 65 6.23 -1.99 -21.34
CA GLY A 65 5.74 -1.73 -19.99
C GLY A 65 6.78 -2.10 -18.93
N ILE A 66 6.28 -2.28 -17.71
CA ILE A 66 7.05 -2.70 -16.54
C ILE A 66 6.83 -4.21 -16.36
N GLU A 67 7.89 -4.99 -16.51
CA GLU A 67 7.88 -6.44 -16.35
C GLU A 67 8.23 -6.81 -14.90
N LEU A 68 7.38 -7.59 -14.27
CA LEU A 68 7.59 -8.14 -12.94
C LEU A 68 8.43 -9.42 -12.99
N ALA A 69 8.97 -9.84 -11.85
CA ALA A 69 9.77 -11.06 -11.75
C ALA A 69 9.00 -12.34 -12.12
N ASP A 70 7.68 -12.36 -11.97
CA ASP A 70 6.80 -13.48 -12.36
C ASP A 70 6.45 -13.49 -13.87
N GLY A 71 6.94 -12.50 -14.64
CA GLY A 71 6.69 -12.36 -16.07
C GLY A 71 5.44 -11.55 -16.42
N LEU A 72 4.69 -11.03 -15.44
CA LEU A 72 3.58 -10.13 -15.71
C LEU A 72 4.09 -8.79 -16.27
N ILE A 73 3.52 -8.33 -17.38
CA ILE A 73 3.85 -7.04 -17.99
C ILE A 73 2.73 -6.05 -17.70
N LEU A 74 3.08 -4.94 -17.06
CA LEU A 74 2.20 -3.83 -16.75
C LEU A 74 2.38 -2.73 -17.80
N PRO A 75 1.44 -2.55 -18.75
CA PRO A 75 1.57 -1.55 -19.81
C PRO A 75 1.26 -0.11 -19.33
N GLY A 76 0.55 0.01 -18.20
CA GLY A 76 0.14 1.28 -17.62
C GLY A 76 1.06 1.75 -16.50
N ALA A 77 0.78 2.95 -15.99
CA ALA A 77 1.41 3.44 -14.78
C ALA A 77 0.96 2.60 -13.57
N CYS A 78 1.86 2.42 -12.61
CA CYS A 78 1.61 1.59 -11.44
C CYS A 78 2.34 2.08 -10.21
N ILE A 79 1.80 1.74 -9.03
CA ILE A 79 2.40 2.01 -7.73
C ILE A 79 2.73 0.68 -7.05
N PHE A 80 3.99 0.54 -6.65
CA PHE A 80 4.48 -0.54 -5.81
C PHE A 80 4.50 -0.06 -4.37
N LEU A 81 3.84 -0.80 -3.48
CA LEU A 81 3.71 -0.42 -2.09
C LEU A 81 3.47 -1.65 -1.21
N ALA A 82 4.34 -1.86 -0.22
CA ALA A 82 4.22 -2.96 0.75
C ALA A 82 4.03 -4.34 0.08
N GLY A 83 4.81 -4.61 -0.96
CA GLY A 83 4.74 -5.88 -1.72
C GLY A 83 3.47 -6.06 -2.56
N ARG A 84 2.69 -4.99 -2.79
CA ARG A 84 1.53 -5.00 -3.69
C ARG A 84 1.77 -4.05 -4.85
N VAL A 85 1.08 -4.31 -5.95
CA VAL A 85 1.10 -3.45 -7.13
C VAL A 85 -0.31 -2.96 -7.42
N PHE A 86 -0.44 -1.65 -7.54
CA PHE A 86 -1.69 -0.97 -7.88
C PHE A 86 -1.55 -0.36 -9.26
N LEU A 87 -2.55 -0.54 -10.12
CA LEU A 87 -2.64 0.24 -11.34
C LEU A 87 -2.94 1.69 -10.96
N TRP A 88 -2.21 2.61 -11.59
CA TRP A 88 -2.28 4.02 -11.27
C TRP A 88 -2.85 4.79 -12.45
N ASP A 89 -4.05 5.31 -12.26
CA ASP A 89 -4.75 6.05 -13.31
C ASP A 89 -4.32 7.52 -13.29
N VAL A 90 -3.32 7.82 -14.13
CA VAL A 90 -2.73 9.16 -14.26
C VAL A 90 -2.65 9.61 -15.70
N PRO A 91 -2.69 10.94 -15.93
CA PRO A 91 -2.45 11.51 -17.25
C PRO A 91 -1.07 11.11 -17.78
N THR A 92 -0.97 10.98 -19.09
CA THR A 92 0.30 10.59 -19.71
C THR A 92 1.42 11.60 -19.41
N PRO A 93 2.67 11.14 -19.24
CA PRO A 93 3.82 11.99 -18.94
C PRO A 93 4.07 13.12 -19.95
N ASN A 94 3.61 12.98 -21.21
CA ASN A 94 3.80 14.00 -22.24
C ASN A 94 3.12 15.34 -21.89
N ASP A 95 2.12 15.33 -21.02
CA ASP A 95 1.37 16.53 -20.63
C ASP A 95 2.12 17.42 -19.61
N ARG A 96 3.39 17.11 -19.29
CA ARG A 96 4.28 17.91 -18.42
C ARG A 96 3.59 18.42 -17.14
N TRP A 97 2.86 17.54 -16.45
CA TRP A 97 2.11 17.83 -15.22
C TRP A 97 0.83 18.68 -15.34
N SER A 98 0.43 19.08 -16.55
CA SER A 98 -0.71 19.99 -16.75
C SER A 98 -2.04 19.42 -16.25
N ASN A 99 -2.27 18.13 -16.53
CA ASN A 99 -3.51 17.43 -16.17
C ASN A 99 -3.46 16.74 -14.80
N TRP A 100 -2.35 16.89 -14.06
CA TRP A 100 -2.14 16.18 -12.81
C TRP A 100 -2.82 16.91 -11.64
N LYS A 101 -3.65 16.17 -10.90
CA LYS A 101 -4.34 16.59 -9.67
C LYS A 101 -3.73 15.94 -8.42
N LEU A 102 -4.01 16.50 -7.25
CA LEU A 102 -3.58 15.93 -5.96
C LEU A 102 -4.26 14.58 -5.68
N GLU A 103 -5.47 14.38 -6.18
CA GLU A 103 -6.26 13.14 -6.08
C GLU A 103 -5.50 11.91 -6.59
N HIS A 104 -4.59 12.06 -7.56
CA HIS A 104 -3.78 10.94 -8.04
C HIS A 104 -2.83 10.38 -6.96
N PHE A 105 -2.59 11.11 -5.87
CA PHE A 105 -1.72 10.69 -4.78
C PHE A 105 -2.51 10.29 -3.50
N GLU A 106 -3.84 10.19 -3.57
CA GLU A 106 -4.71 9.89 -2.42
C GLU A 106 -4.41 8.54 -1.74
N LEU A 107 -3.82 7.60 -2.48
CA LEU A 107 -3.38 6.31 -1.95
C LEU A 107 -2.45 6.49 -0.73
N PHE A 108 -1.63 7.54 -0.73
CA PHE A 108 -0.67 7.80 0.35
C PHE A 108 -1.32 8.40 1.61
N ASP A 109 -2.56 8.88 1.52
CA ASP A 109 -3.31 9.37 2.67
C ASP A 109 -3.97 8.23 3.44
N VAL A 110 -4.40 7.19 2.73
CA VAL A 110 -5.14 6.06 3.30
C VAL A 110 -4.25 4.89 3.72
N VAL A 111 -3.04 4.77 3.17
CA VAL A 111 -2.17 3.62 3.44
C VAL A 111 -1.54 3.67 4.84
N VAL A 112 -1.55 2.52 5.52
CA VAL A 112 -0.90 2.31 6.81
C VAL A 112 -0.12 0.97 6.78
N PRO A 113 1.16 0.94 7.18
CA PRO A 113 2.01 2.08 7.54
C PRO A 113 2.37 2.93 6.32
N LYS A 114 2.65 4.22 6.55
CA LYS A 114 3.09 5.11 5.48
C LYS A 114 4.53 4.78 5.03
N PRO A 115 4.81 4.83 3.71
CA PRO A 115 6.17 4.71 3.21
C PRO A 115 6.98 5.95 3.63
N GLU A 116 8.24 5.76 3.98
CA GLU A 116 9.16 6.86 4.29
C GLU A 116 9.64 7.55 3.01
N LEU A 117 9.82 6.76 1.94
CA LEU A 117 10.34 7.21 0.66
C LEU A 117 9.46 6.72 -0.49
N LEU A 118 9.12 7.63 -1.40
CA LEU A 118 8.47 7.38 -2.68
C LEU A 118 9.47 7.65 -3.80
N LEU A 119 9.87 6.60 -4.49
CA LEU A 119 10.63 6.68 -5.73
C LEU A 119 9.66 6.99 -6.86
N PHE A 120 9.82 8.14 -7.50
CA PHE A 120 8.95 8.58 -8.58
C PHE A 120 9.66 8.44 -9.93
N GLY A 121 9.33 7.37 -10.64
CA GLY A 121 9.83 7.06 -11.98
C GLY A 121 9.01 7.76 -13.06
N THR A 122 9.55 8.80 -13.69
CA THR A 122 8.79 9.66 -14.63
C THR A 122 8.87 9.22 -16.10
N GLY A 123 9.21 7.96 -16.37
CA GLY A 123 9.33 7.40 -17.71
C GLY A 123 10.79 7.39 -18.20
N LYS A 124 11.01 7.86 -19.44
CA LYS A 124 12.33 7.82 -20.10
C LYS A 124 13.39 8.70 -19.43
N SER A 125 12.98 9.78 -18.78
CA SER A 125 13.88 10.74 -18.15
C SER A 125 13.22 11.33 -16.91
N ALA A 126 14.05 11.72 -15.94
CA ALA A 126 13.60 12.39 -14.72
C ALA A 126 12.98 13.75 -15.05
N MET A 127 11.72 13.97 -14.64
CA MET A 127 11.02 15.23 -14.78
C MET A 127 10.56 15.73 -13.42
N LEU A 128 10.95 16.94 -13.04
CA LEU A 128 10.64 17.49 -11.73
C LEU A 128 9.14 17.81 -11.61
N PRO A 129 8.41 17.25 -10.63
CA PRO A 129 7.02 17.63 -10.37
C PRO A 129 6.90 19.06 -9.81
N PRO A 130 5.79 19.75 -10.11
CA PRO A 130 5.40 20.99 -9.45
C PRO A 130 5.52 20.91 -7.92
N PRO A 131 5.95 21.98 -7.23
CA PRO A 131 6.13 22.00 -5.77
C PRO A 131 4.91 21.52 -4.98
N LYS A 132 3.70 21.83 -5.47
CA LYS A 132 2.43 21.41 -4.86
C LYS A 132 2.34 19.91 -4.55
N PHE A 133 2.91 19.05 -5.40
CA PHE A 133 2.89 17.59 -5.19
C PHE A 133 3.88 17.16 -4.11
N ARG A 134 5.06 17.79 -4.08
CA ARG A 134 6.09 17.53 -3.08
C ARG A 134 5.63 17.97 -1.69
N GLU A 135 4.98 19.14 -1.60
CA GLU A 135 4.37 19.63 -0.37
C GLU A 135 3.20 18.77 0.10
N TYR A 136 2.37 18.28 -0.83
CA TYR A 136 1.29 17.36 -0.53
C TYR A 136 1.80 16.06 0.12
N LEU A 137 2.73 15.38 -0.55
CA LEU A 137 3.33 14.14 -0.05
C LEU A 137 4.15 14.36 1.23
N GLY A 138 4.86 15.49 1.33
CA GLY A 138 5.59 15.87 2.53
C GLY A 138 4.67 16.05 3.75
N ARG A 139 3.49 16.66 3.58
CA ARG A 139 2.47 16.73 4.64
C ARG A 139 1.92 15.36 5.03
N ALA A 140 1.86 14.42 4.08
CA ALA A 140 1.53 13.03 4.38
C ALA A 140 2.66 12.30 5.12
N GLY A 141 3.88 12.85 5.21
CA GLY A 141 5.04 12.22 5.83
C GLY A 141 5.84 11.33 4.87
N VAL A 142 5.67 11.52 3.57
CA VAL A 142 6.33 10.74 2.51
C VAL A 142 7.36 11.63 1.81
N GLN A 143 8.63 11.25 1.86
CA GLN A 143 9.69 11.91 1.08
C GLN A 143 9.63 11.42 -0.37
N ILE A 144 9.85 12.31 -1.34
CA ILE A 144 9.85 11.96 -2.77
C ILE A 144 11.25 12.10 -3.36
N ASP A 145 11.66 11.10 -4.13
CA ASP A 145 12.87 11.11 -4.94
C ASP A 145 12.52 10.86 -6.41
N ILE A 146 13.02 11.69 -7.32
CA ILE A 146 12.58 11.73 -8.71
C ILE A 146 13.69 11.20 -9.61
N MET A 147 13.35 10.22 -10.44
CA MET A 147 14.29 9.57 -11.34
C MET A 147 13.59 9.06 -12.61
N ASP A 148 14.36 8.60 -13.58
CA ASP A 148 13.79 7.81 -14.67
C ASP A 148 13.26 6.46 -14.15
N THR A 149 12.32 5.86 -14.87
CA THR A 149 11.64 4.64 -14.43
C THR A 149 12.61 3.48 -14.27
N ARG A 150 13.64 3.36 -15.10
CA ARG A 150 14.57 2.22 -15.03
C ARG A 150 15.41 2.28 -13.75
N ASN A 151 15.90 3.46 -13.40
CA ASN A 151 16.62 3.68 -12.16
C ASN A 151 15.68 3.50 -10.95
N ALA A 152 14.44 4.00 -11.03
CA ALA A 152 13.44 3.78 -9.99
C ALA A 152 13.19 2.30 -9.70
N CYS A 153 13.07 1.47 -10.73
CA CYS A 153 12.88 0.03 -10.56
C CYS A 153 14.04 -0.61 -9.80
N SER A 154 15.28 -0.34 -10.21
CA SER A 154 16.47 -0.92 -9.58
C SER A 154 16.63 -0.46 -8.13
N THR A 155 16.42 0.84 -7.85
CA THR A 155 16.48 1.39 -6.49
C THR A 155 15.35 0.85 -5.62
N TYR A 156 14.13 0.70 -6.17
CA TYR A 156 13.01 0.12 -5.44
C TYR A 156 13.32 -1.32 -5.02
N ASN A 157 13.81 -2.16 -5.94
CA ASN A 157 14.14 -3.55 -5.65
C ASN A 157 15.16 -3.65 -4.50
N LEU A 158 16.24 -2.88 -4.58
CA LEU A 158 17.28 -2.84 -3.55
C LEU A 158 16.71 -2.44 -2.18
N LEU A 159 15.98 -1.32 -2.11
CA LEU A 159 15.44 -0.81 -0.84
C LEU A 159 14.33 -1.70 -0.28
N ALA A 160 13.56 -2.36 -1.16
CA ALA A 160 12.52 -3.30 -0.75
C ALA A 160 13.11 -4.61 -0.22
N GLU A 161 14.22 -5.09 -0.81
CA GLU A 161 14.99 -6.23 -0.30
C GLU A 161 15.65 -5.94 1.06
N GLU A 162 16.10 -4.71 1.28
CA GLU A 162 16.58 -4.24 2.60
C GLU A 162 15.47 -4.17 3.67
N GLY A 163 14.20 -4.37 3.30
CA GLY A 163 13.06 -4.28 4.21
C GLY A 163 12.71 -2.86 4.62
N ARG A 164 13.17 -1.85 3.86
CA ARG A 164 12.80 -0.45 4.10
C ARG A 164 11.36 -0.19 3.66
N ARG A 165 10.73 0.80 4.31
CA ARG A 165 9.38 1.26 3.92
C ARG A 165 9.46 2.19 2.71
N VAL A 166 9.72 1.59 1.54
CA VAL A 166 9.79 2.26 0.25
C VAL A 166 8.53 2.00 -0.57
N ALA A 167 8.12 3.00 -1.33
CA ALA A 167 7.13 2.90 -2.39
C ALA A 167 7.75 3.32 -3.71
N ALA A 168 7.22 2.82 -4.83
CA ALA A 168 7.61 3.31 -6.16
C ALA A 168 6.37 3.63 -6.97
N ALA A 169 6.26 4.86 -7.47
CA ALA A 169 5.27 5.27 -8.46
C ALA A 169 5.97 5.32 -9.81
N LEU A 170 5.59 4.43 -10.73
CA LEU A 170 6.31 4.22 -11.97
C LEU A 170 5.42 4.54 -13.18
N LEU A 171 5.92 5.41 -14.04
CA LEU A 171 5.33 5.69 -15.35
C LEU A 171 6.01 4.81 -16.41
N PRO A 172 5.24 4.20 -17.34
CA PRO A 172 5.82 3.42 -18.42
C PRO A 172 6.63 4.33 -19.36
N ILE A 173 7.68 3.79 -19.97
CA ILE A 173 8.53 4.53 -20.92
C ILE A 173 7.72 4.95 -22.16
N GLN A 174 6.82 4.06 -22.62
CA GLN A 174 5.80 4.37 -23.62
C GLN A 174 4.43 4.27 -22.97
N PRO A 175 3.72 5.38 -22.79
CA PRO A 175 2.37 5.38 -22.23
C PRO A 175 1.42 4.65 -23.18
N ARG A 176 0.76 3.60 -22.69
CA ARG A 176 -0.40 3.02 -23.36
C ARG A 176 -1.63 3.33 -22.52
N ALA A 177 -2.64 3.93 -23.16
CA ALA A 177 -3.93 4.12 -22.52
C ALA A 177 -4.53 2.74 -22.25
N TRP A 178 -4.93 2.48 -21.01
CA TRP A 178 -5.72 1.32 -20.65
C TRP A 178 -7.18 1.76 -20.59
N GLU A 179 -8.07 1.07 -21.31
CA GLU A 179 -9.51 1.33 -21.22
C GLU A 179 -10.10 0.54 -20.06
N ARG A 180 -10.75 1.22 -19.11
CA ARG A 180 -11.59 0.53 -18.11
C ARG A 180 -12.84 0.04 -18.85
N LYS A 181 -13.07 -1.28 -18.86
CA LYS A 181 -14.37 -1.84 -19.24
C LYS A 181 -15.35 -1.76 -18.08
#